data_AF-B8IBB2-F1
#
_entry.id   AF-B8IBB2-F1
#
_cell.length_a   1.000
_cell.length_b   1.000
_cell.length_c   1.000
_cell.angle_alpha   90.00
_cell.angle_beta   90.00
_cell.angle_gamma   90.00
#
_symmetry.space_group_name_H-M   'P 1'
#
loop_
_entity.id
_entity.type
_entity.pdbx_description
1 polymer ?
#
loop_
_entity_poly.entity_id
_entity_poly.type
_entity_poly.pdbx_seq_one_letter_code
_entity_poly.pdbx_strand_id
1 'polypeptide(L)'
;MRRRWIAFFAAVAVLAVAGGIAVHRIERHQQQVRLARTLTGGDPDRAPDLMIAYGCAGCHEIPDLAGPRGRVGPPLRTLAERVYIGGVAANTPENLVRWIVNPKAFAPRTAMPVTGISEAQARDVAAYLYAHR
;
A
#
# COMPACT_ATOMS: atom_id res chain seq x y z
N MET A 1 31.26 26.00 -33.58
CA MET A 1 31.64 24.70 -32.97
C MET A 1 31.26 24.60 -31.49
N ARG A 2 31.63 25.56 -30.63
CA ARG A 2 31.36 25.60 -29.17
C ARG A 2 29.90 25.37 -28.74
N ARG A 3 28.94 25.92 -29.50
CA ARG A 3 27.49 25.84 -29.22
C ARG A 3 26.93 24.41 -29.35
N ARG A 4 27.48 23.57 -30.24
CA ARG A 4 27.10 22.16 -30.41
C ARG A 4 27.59 21.31 -29.24
N TRP A 5 28.78 21.59 -28.71
CA TRP A 5 29.33 20.93 -27.53
C TRP A 5 28.56 21.28 -26.25
N ILE A 6 28.21 22.55 -26.07
CA ILE A 6 27.37 22.98 -24.93
C ILE A 6 26.02 22.26 -24.97
N ALA A 7 25.36 22.20 -26.14
CA ALA A 7 24.10 21.49 -26.29
C ALA A 7 24.22 19.98 -26.01
N PHE A 8 25.32 19.35 -26.46
CA PHE A 8 25.60 17.94 -26.19
C PHE A 8 25.78 17.66 -24.69
N PHE A 9 26.64 18.40 -24.00
CA PHE A 9 26.87 18.20 -22.56
C PHE A 9 25.63 18.51 -21.73
N ALA A 10 24.85 19.53 -22.11
CA ALA A 10 23.57 19.82 -21.46
C ALA A 10 22.58 18.65 -21.63
N ALA A 11 22.48 18.06 -22.84
CA ALA A 11 21.62 16.91 -23.08
C ALA A 11 22.06 15.67 -22.28
N VAL A 12 23.37 15.40 -22.21
CA VAL A 12 23.92 14.29 -21.41
C VAL A 12 23.63 14.49 -19.92
N ALA A 13 23.82 15.70 -19.39
CA ALA A 13 23.52 16.01 -17.99
C ALA A 13 22.03 15.81 -17.66
N VAL A 14 21.13 16.27 -18.54
CA VAL A 14 19.68 16.07 -18.37
C VAL A 14 19.32 14.58 -18.37
N LEU A 15 19.87 13.79 -19.29
CA LEU A 15 19.63 12.34 -19.34
C LEU A 15 20.17 11.63 -18.09
N ALA A 16 21.35 12.00 -17.60
CA ALA A 16 21.92 11.44 -16.39
C ALA A 16 21.06 11.75 -15.14
N VAL A 17 20.57 12.99 -15.01
CA VAL A 17 19.67 13.38 -13.92
C VAL A 17 18.34 12.64 -14.01
N ALA A 18 17.72 12.57 -15.19
CA ALA A 18 16.47 11.85 -15.39
C ALA A 18 16.61 10.36 -15.07
N GLY A 19 17.71 9.74 -15.52
CA GLY A 19 18.04 8.34 -15.20
C GLY A 19 18.25 8.12 -13.70
N GLY A 20 18.98 9.01 -13.03
CA GLY A 20 19.19 8.97 -11.58
C GLY A 20 17.88 9.08 -10.79
N ILE A 21 16.97 9.98 -11.18
CA ILE A 21 15.65 10.11 -10.56
C ILE A 21 14.83 8.83 -10.73
N ALA A 22 14.85 8.23 -11.93
CA ALA A 22 14.11 7.00 -12.19
C ALA A 22 14.63 5.83 -11.34
N VAL A 23 15.95 5.62 -11.29
CA VAL A 23 16.59 4.58 -10.47
C VAL A 23 16.26 4.79 -8.98
N HIS A 24 16.40 6.02 -8.48
CA HIS A 24 16.08 6.33 -7.10
C HIS A 24 14.63 6.01 -6.74
N ARG A 25 13.67 6.32 -7.62
CA ARG A 25 12.26 5.98 -7.41
C ARG A 25 12.04 4.46 -7.34
N ILE A 26 12.69 3.70 -8.21
CA ILE A 26 12.59 2.24 -8.24
C ILE A 26 13.14 1.64 -6.95
N GLU A 27 14.33 2.05 -6.52
CA GLU A 27 14.96 1.58 -5.28
C GLU A 27 14.10 1.90 -4.06
N ARG A 28 13.53 3.10 -4.00
CA ARG A 28 12.64 3.53 -2.92
C ARG A 28 11.39 2.65 -2.85
N HIS A 29 10.77 2.38 -3.99
CA HIS A 29 9.61 1.49 -4.07
C HIS A 29 9.96 0.06 -3.61
N GLN A 30 11.07 -0.49 -4.08
CA GLN A 30 11.54 -1.81 -3.66
C GLN A 30 11.85 -1.88 -2.16
N GLN A 31 12.42 -0.82 -1.60
CA GLN A 31 12.68 -0.72 -0.16
C GLN A 31 11.38 -0.69 0.64
N GLN A 32 10.36 0.05 0.19
CA GLN A 32 9.04 0.08 0.82
C GLN A 32 8.37 -1.30 0.84
N VAL A 33 8.36 -1.99 -0.31
CA VAL A 33 7.81 -3.36 -0.43
C VAL A 33 8.55 -4.33 0.49
N ARG A 34 9.89 -4.28 0.51
CA ARG A 34 10.70 -5.13 1.38
C ARG A 34 10.41 -4.88 2.85
N LEU A 35 10.34 -3.61 3.25
CA LEU A 35 9.99 -3.23 4.61
C LEU A 35 8.59 -3.72 4.98
N ALA A 36 7.61 -3.56 4.10
CA ALA A 36 6.25 -4.04 4.34
C ALA A 36 6.19 -5.56 4.53
N ARG A 37 6.93 -6.33 3.72
CA ARG A 37 7.11 -7.78 3.90
C ARG A 37 7.71 -8.12 5.26
N THR A 38 8.81 -7.45 5.65
CA THR A 38 9.44 -7.66 6.96
C THR A 38 8.51 -7.35 8.13
N LEU A 39 7.75 -6.25 8.04
CA LEU A 39 6.88 -5.78 9.11
C LEU A 39 5.64 -6.66 9.32
N THR A 40 5.08 -7.20 8.24
CA THR A 40 3.79 -7.92 8.28
C THR A 40 3.95 -9.44 8.23
N GLY A 41 5.06 -9.92 7.66
CA GLY A 41 5.26 -11.32 7.31
C GLY A 41 4.41 -11.80 6.13
N GLY A 42 3.75 -10.90 5.41
CA GLY A 42 2.90 -11.21 4.26
C GLY A 42 3.55 -10.87 2.91
N ASP A 43 2.93 -11.34 1.84
CA ASP A 43 3.33 -11.06 0.46
C ASP A 43 2.33 -10.12 -0.24
N PRO A 44 2.69 -8.85 -0.50
CA PRO A 44 1.78 -7.87 -1.09
C PRO A 44 1.29 -8.27 -2.49
N ASP A 45 2.03 -9.11 -3.20
CA ASP A 45 1.69 -9.53 -4.56
C ASP A 45 0.46 -10.46 -4.58
N ARG A 46 0.14 -11.11 -3.45
CA ARG A 46 -1.08 -11.94 -3.29
C ARG A 46 -2.32 -11.14 -2.89
N ALA A 47 -2.14 -9.91 -2.41
CA ALA A 47 -3.22 -9.13 -1.82
C ALA A 47 -4.33 -8.73 -2.80
N PRO A 48 -4.07 -8.38 -4.08
CA PRO A 48 -5.14 -7.94 -4.98
C PRO A 48 -6.27 -8.97 -5.12
N ASP A 49 -5.93 -10.23 -5.39
CA ASP A 49 -6.91 -11.31 -5.54
C ASP A 49 -7.68 -11.55 -4.23
N LEU A 50 -7.00 -11.45 -3.08
CA LEU A 50 -7.62 -11.57 -1.77
C LEU A 50 -8.59 -10.40 -1.51
N MET A 51 -8.20 -9.16 -1.79
CA MET A 51 -9.04 -7.99 -1.58
C MET A 51 -10.28 -7.98 -2.49
N ILE A 52 -10.16 -8.55 -3.69
CA ILE A 52 -11.32 -8.79 -4.58
C ILE A 52 -12.21 -9.89 -3.99
N ALA A 53 -11.64 -11.03 -3.64
CA ALA A 53 -12.37 -12.19 -3.12
C ALA A 53 -13.13 -11.88 -1.81
N TYR A 54 -12.53 -11.10 -0.91
CA TYR A 54 -13.14 -10.67 0.35
C TYR A 54 -13.93 -9.36 0.24
N GLY A 55 -14.08 -8.81 -0.97
CA GLY A 55 -14.97 -7.68 -1.24
C GLY A 55 -14.52 -6.33 -0.67
N CYS A 56 -13.22 -6.14 -0.42
CA CYS A 56 -12.69 -4.91 0.18
C CYS A 56 -13.03 -3.66 -0.64
N ALA A 57 -12.96 -3.77 -1.97
CA ALA A 57 -13.27 -2.70 -2.93
C ALA A 57 -14.76 -2.24 -2.87
N GLY A 58 -15.67 -3.11 -2.42
CA GLY A 58 -17.07 -2.76 -2.22
C GLY A 58 -17.28 -1.67 -1.16
N CYS A 59 -16.39 -1.60 -0.17
CA CYS A 59 -16.47 -0.64 0.93
C CYS A 59 -15.42 0.47 0.85
N HIS A 60 -14.25 0.17 0.28
CA HIS A 60 -13.11 1.07 0.26
C HIS A 60 -12.68 1.45 -1.16
N GLU A 61 -12.20 2.68 -1.31
CA GLU A 61 -11.41 3.07 -2.48
C GLU A 61 -9.97 2.57 -2.30
N ILE A 62 -9.56 1.66 -3.18
CA ILE A 62 -8.23 1.05 -3.19
C ILE A 62 -7.59 1.38 -4.55
N PRO A 63 -6.50 2.18 -4.58
CA PRO A 63 -5.80 2.49 -5.83
C PRO A 63 -5.37 1.23 -6.56
N ASP A 64 -5.47 1.24 -7.89
CA ASP A 64 -4.91 0.20 -8.76
C ASP A 64 -5.50 -1.21 -8.57
N LEU A 65 -6.54 -1.34 -7.74
CA LEU A 65 -7.33 -2.56 -7.58
C LEU A 65 -8.56 -2.51 -8.49
N ALA A 66 -8.81 -3.59 -9.23
CA ALA A 66 -10.02 -3.73 -10.03
C ALA A 66 -11.27 -3.85 -9.13
N GLY A 67 -12.37 -3.21 -9.53
CA GLY A 67 -13.66 -3.32 -8.86
C GLY A 67 -14.29 -1.97 -8.49
N PRO A 68 -15.37 -2.00 -7.68
CA PRO A 68 -16.01 -0.80 -7.16
C PRO A 68 -15.05 0.06 -6.34
N ARG A 69 -15.32 1.37 -6.24
CA ARG A 69 -14.59 2.29 -5.37
C ARG A 69 -15.49 2.73 -4.23
N GLY A 70 -15.74 1.82 -3.30
CA GLY A 70 -16.64 2.05 -2.17
C GLY A 70 -16.18 3.22 -1.29
N ARG A 71 -17.15 3.90 -0.66
CA ARG A 71 -16.91 5.00 0.29
C ARG A 71 -17.59 4.79 1.64
N VAL A 72 -17.99 3.55 1.93
CA VAL A 72 -18.51 3.17 3.26
C VAL A 72 -17.39 3.23 4.28
N GLY A 73 -16.22 2.68 3.92
CA GLY A 73 -14.97 2.89 4.62
C GLY A 73 -14.15 4.03 4.00
N PRO A 74 -13.14 4.56 4.72
CA PRO A 74 -12.24 5.57 4.18
C PRO A 74 -11.38 5.00 3.04
N PRO A 75 -10.89 5.83 2.10
CA PRO A 75 -9.90 5.41 1.11
C PRO A 75 -8.68 4.78 1.77
N LEU A 76 -8.03 3.80 1.13
CA LEU A 76 -6.90 3.08 1.73
C LEU A 76 -5.52 3.53 1.23
N ARG A 77 -5.44 4.43 0.23
CA ARG A 77 -4.19 4.95 -0.36
C ARG A 77 -3.15 5.37 0.69
N THR A 78 -3.59 6.03 1.76
CA THR A 78 -2.70 6.61 2.78
C THR A 78 -2.75 5.86 4.12
N LEU A 79 -3.18 4.59 4.11
CA LEU A 79 -3.32 3.83 5.37
C LEU A 79 -2.01 3.77 6.15
N ALA A 80 -0.88 3.54 5.48
CA ALA A 80 0.43 3.44 6.11
C ALA A 80 0.87 4.72 6.85
N GLU A 81 0.30 5.87 6.50
CA GLU A 81 0.62 7.17 7.09
C GLU A 81 -0.27 7.50 8.30
N ARG A 82 -1.35 6.73 8.51
CA ARG A 82 -2.28 6.96 9.61
C ARG A 82 -1.67 6.50 10.92
N VAL A 83 -1.98 7.24 11.99
CA VAL A 83 -1.59 6.86 13.36
C VAL A 83 -2.53 5.79 13.94
N TYR A 84 -3.82 5.82 13.55
CA TYR A 84 -4.85 4.92 14.07
C TYR A 84 -5.60 4.20 12.95
N ILE A 85 -5.97 2.93 13.23
CA ILE A 85 -6.90 2.12 12.45
C ILE A 85 -8.27 2.25 13.08
N GLY A 86 -9.27 2.61 12.26
CA GLY A 86 -10.66 2.79 12.71
C GLY A 86 -10.85 3.84 13.81
N GLY A 87 -9.84 4.68 14.06
CA GLY A 87 -9.82 5.63 15.18
C GLY A 87 -9.66 5.01 16.57
N VAL A 88 -9.39 3.69 16.68
CA VAL A 88 -9.42 2.97 17.97
C VAL A 88 -8.16 2.17 18.28
N ALA A 89 -7.36 1.79 17.28
CA ALA A 89 -6.16 0.97 17.46
C ALA A 89 -4.95 1.66 16.85
N ALA A 90 -3.80 1.65 17.52
CA ALA A 90 -2.55 2.15 16.93
C ALA A 90 -2.24 1.38 15.63
N ASN A 91 -1.82 2.09 14.58
CA ASN A 91 -1.55 1.51 13.27
C ASN A 91 -0.19 0.80 13.23
N THR A 92 -0.13 -0.38 13.86
CA THR A 92 0.99 -1.32 13.76
C THR A 92 0.63 -2.45 12.80
N PRO A 93 1.63 -3.12 12.18
CA PRO A 93 1.40 -4.28 11.32
C PRO A 93 0.52 -5.34 11.97
N GLU A 94 0.78 -5.68 13.24
CA GLU A 94 0.03 -6.68 13.99
C GLU A 94 -1.41 -6.25 14.24
N ASN A 95 -1.62 -4.98 14.60
CA ASN A 95 -2.97 -4.46 14.80
C ASN A 95 -3.75 -4.39 13.50
N LEU A 96 -3.11 -4.05 12.38
CA LEU A 96 -3.76 -4.05 11.07
C LEU A 96 -4.20 -5.46 10.67
N VAL A 97 -3.34 -6.46 10.84
CA VAL A 97 -3.69 -7.86 10.59
C VAL A 97 -4.88 -8.28 11.44
N ARG A 98 -4.84 -8.01 12.76
CA ARG A 98 -5.94 -8.35 13.66
C ARG A 98 -7.23 -7.59 13.35
N TRP A 99 -7.13 -6.34 12.92
CA TRP A 99 -8.28 -5.54 12.47
C TRP A 99 -8.91 -6.12 11.21
N ILE A 100 -8.10 -6.54 10.23
CA ILE A 100 -8.59 -7.17 8.99
C ILE A 100 -9.31 -8.49 9.29
N VAL A 101 -8.79 -9.30 10.21
CA VAL A 101 -9.38 -10.58 10.60
C VAL A 101 -10.67 -10.40 11.41
N ASN A 102 -10.65 -9.53 12.43
CA ASN A 102 -11.80 -9.31 13.31
C ASN A 102 -11.87 -7.85 13.79
N PRO A 103 -12.43 -6.94 12.98
CA PRO A 103 -12.49 -5.52 13.33
C PRO A 103 -13.44 -5.26 14.52
N LYS A 104 -14.42 -6.15 14.75
CA LYS A 104 -15.39 -6.03 15.85
C LYS A 104 -14.76 -6.27 17.22
N ALA A 105 -13.63 -6.99 17.29
CA ALA A 105 -12.86 -7.13 18.53
C ALA A 105 -12.24 -5.81 19.01
N PHE A 106 -11.99 -4.86 18.09
CA PHE A 106 -11.50 -3.52 18.41
C PHE A 106 -12.64 -2.52 18.55
N ALA A 107 -13.61 -2.58 17.64
CA ALA A 107 -14.76 -1.68 17.61
C ALA A 107 -16.05 -2.48 17.35
N PRO A 108 -16.81 -2.89 18.40
CA PRO A 108 -17.98 -3.76 18.25
C PRO A 108 -19.06 -3.22 17.28
N ARG A 109 -19.18 -1.89 17.19
CA ARG A 109 -20.14 -1.18 16.33
C ARG A 109 -19.59 -0.82 14.95
N THR A 110 -18.38 -1.25 14.59
CA THR A 110 -17.84 -1.00 13.24
C THR A 110 -18.70 -1.67 12.17
N ALA A 111 -18.89 -0.95 11.06
CA ALA A 111 -19.58 -1.46 9.87
C ALA A 111 -18.72 -2.47 9.11
N MET A 112 -17.40 -2.48 9.30
CA MET A 112 -16.52 -3.48 8.69
C MET A 112 -16.89 -4.88 9.21
N PRO A 113 -17.26 -5.83 8.34
CA PRO A 113 -17.68 -7.16 8.76
C PRO A 113 -16.47 -8.04 9.11
N VAL A 114 -16.74 -9.17 9.78
CA VAL A 114 -15.79 -10.28 9.85
C VAL A 114 -15.93 -11.05 8.53
N THR A 115 -14.94 -10.91 7.64
CA THR A 115 -15.03 -11.42 6.25
C THR A 115 -14.72 -12.92 6.14
N GLY A 116 -14.13 -13.52 7.18
CA GLY A 116 -13.63 -14.89 7.14
C GLY A 116 -12.22 -15.03 6.53
N ILE A 117 -11.51 -13.93 6.31
CA ILE A 117 -10.11 -13.94 5.90
C ILE A 117 -9.22 -14.57 6.98
N SER A 118 -8.30 -15.46 6.57
CA SER A 118 -7.34 -16.05 7.50
C SER A 118 -6.26 -15.04 7.91
N GLU A 119 -5.58 -15.28 9.03
CA GLU A 119 -4.47 -14.42 9.46
C GLU A 119 -3.35 -14.35 8.42
N ALA A 120 -3.01 -15.47 7.78
CA ALA A 120 -1.98 -15.52 6.75
C ALA A 120 -2.31 -14.65 5.53
N GLN A 121 -3.58 -14.68 5.08
CA GLN A 121 -4.06 -13.82 3.99
C GLN A 121 -4.17 -12.35 4.43
N ALA A 122 -4.58 -12.09 5.67
CA ALA A 122 -4.63 -10.74 6.23
C ALA A 122 -3.23 -10.10 6.31
N ARG A 123 -2.17 -10.90 6.53
CA ARG A 123 -0.78 -10.43 6.45
C ARG A 123 -0.41 -9.96 5.05
N ASP A 124 -0.82 -10.66 4.00
CA ASP A 124 -0.59 -10.22 2.62
C ASP A 124 -1.27 -8.88 2.33
N VAL A 125 -2.54 -8.76 2.74
CA VAL A 125 -3.30 -7.52 2.59
C VAL A 125 -2.64 -6.39 3.38
N ALA A 126 -2.21 -6.64 4.62
CA ALA A 126 -1.46 -5.65 5.39
C ALA A 126 -0.15 -5.27 4.68
N ALA A 127 0.60 -6.22 4.13
CA ALA A 127 1.83 -5.96 3.39
C ALA A 127 1.58 -5.02 2.21
N TYR A 128 0.52 -5.28 1.45
CA TYR A 128 0.12 -4.43 0.33
C TYR A 128 -0.20 -3.01 0.80
N LEU A 129 -1.00 -2.86 1.85
CA LEU A 129 -1.41 -1.55 2.36
C LEU A 129 -0.26 -0.74 3.00
N TYR A 130 0.78 -1.40 3.51
CA TYR A 130 2.00 -0.73 4.00
C TYR A 130 3.00 -0.38 2.89
N ALA A 131 2.97 -1.12 1.78
CA ALA A 131 3.80 -0.88 0.62
C ALA A 131 3.30 0.30 -0.25
N HIS A 132 1.98 0.52 -0.28
CA HIS A 132 1.35 1.57 -1.08
C HIS A 132 1.02 2.78 -0.20
N ARG A 133 1.92 3.77 -0.21
CA ARG A 133 1.81 5.05 0.52
C ARG A 133 1.53 6.18 -0.47
#